data_AF-A0A847AQ93-F1
#
_entry.id   AF-A0A847AQ93-F1
#
_cell.length_a   1.000
_cell.length_b   1.000
_cell.length_c   1.000
_cell.angle_alpha   90.00
_cell.angle_beta   90.00
_cell.angle_gamma   90.00
#
_symmetry.space_group_name_H-M   'P 1'
#
loop_
_entity.id
_entity.type
_entity.pdbx_description
1 polymer ?
#
loop_
_entity_poly.entity_id
_entity_poly.type
_entity_poly.pdbx_seq_one_letter_code
_entity_poly.pdbx_strand_id
1 'polypeptide(L)'
;MFSKDDELQIKIRGSDLSTVKTQIENYKNEFPYLRIIEPATADNGIIILDNKDVEESCERFDRKVSKGLKCIKFVPASGAATRMFKELYEAIDDCEPEDEIAFVKHAAARNFLVNRHKFAFYEDLKKFIDKSGDSNSCIAWIENLLFENGLNYGSLPKGVIKFHKYPDGSRTPFEEHLAEGAGYIRDQKNIVSVHFTVSPAHMKTFNDFFNRVKPYYEQKFQFKFDISFSMQKPKTDVSAVGANN
;
A
#
# COMPACT_ATOMS: atom_id res chain seq x y z
N MET A 1 17.77 30.15 -6.23
CA MET A 1 17.94 30.16 -7.71
C MET A 1 18.59 28.84 -8.07
N PHE A 2 18.11 28.13 -9.09
CA PHE A 2 18.67 26.82 -9.44
C PHE A 2 20.14 26.94 -9.84
N SER A 3 20.96 26.03 -9.33
CA SER A 3 22.31 25.80 -9.84
C SER A 3 22.25 25.08 -11.18
N LYS A 4 23.38 25.03 -11.90
CA LYS A 4 23.50 24.24 -13.13
C LYS A 4 23.28 22.74 -12.88
N ASP A 5 23.67 22.27 -11.69
CA ASP A 5 23.49 20.86 -11.31
C ASP A 5 22.01 20.54 -11.06
N ASP A 6 21.25 21.47 -10.48
CA ASP A 6 19.80 21.32 -10.30
C ASP A 6 19.08 21.25 -11.66
N GLU A 7 19.42 22.16 -12.59
CA GLU A 7 18.83 22.17 -13.94
C GLU A 7 19.15 20.87 -14.70
N LEU A 8 20.38 20.37 -14.55
CA LEU A 8 20.80 19.10 -15.12
C LEU A 8 20.02 17.93 -14.50
N GLN A 9 19.85 17.91 -13.18
CA GLN A 9 19.11 16.85 -12.49
C GLN A 9 17.63 16.85 -12.91
N ILE A 10 16.98 18.01 -12.97
CA ILE A 10 15.59 18.17 -13.43
C ILE A 10 15.44 17.60 -14.84
N LYS A 11 16.38 17.93 -15.74
CA LYS A 11 16.39 17.43 -17.11
C LYS A 11 16.62 15.93 -17.20
N ILE A 12 17.56 15.37 -16.41
CA ILE A 12 17.83 13.92 -16.36
C ILE A 12 16.59 13.15 -15.88
N ARG A 13 15.84 13.69 -14.91
CA ARG A 13 14.57 13.11 -14.46
C ARG A 13 13.44 13.23 -15.50
N GLY A 14 13.66 13.99 -16.57
CA GLY A 14 12.65 14.29 -17.60
C GLY A 14 11.56 15.25 -17.13
N SER A 15 11.82 15.98 -16.04
CA SER A 15 10.91 17.01 -15.52
C SER A 15 11.11 18.31 -16.29
N ASP A 16 10.05 19.09 -16.40
CA ASP A 16 10.12 20.41 -17.03
C ASP A 16 10.49 21.48 -16.01
N LEU A 17 11.49 22.31 -16.32
CA LEU A 17 12.01 23.32 -15.40
C LEU A 17 10.93 24.36 -15.04
N SER A 18 10.02 24.71 -15.95
CA SER A 18 8.94 25.64 -15.66
C SER A 18 7.93 25.05 -14.67
N THR A 19 7.67 23.74 -14.78
CA THR A 19 6.81 23.01 -13.83
C THR A 19 7.42 23.01 -12.42
N VAL A 20 8.73 22.74 -12.31
CA VAL A 20 9.42 22.78 -11.02
C VAL A 20 9.41 24.20 -10.43
N LYS A 21 9.62 25.23 -11.26
CA LYS A 21 9.50 26.64 -10.81
C LYS A 21 8.12 26.94 -10.25
N THR A 22 7.05 26.52 -10.93
CA THR A 22 5.68 26.69 -10.44
C THR A 22 5.44 25.96 -9.13
N GLN A 23 5.95 24.73 -8.97
CA GLN A 23 5.85 24.01 -7.70
C GLN A 23 6.50 24.79 -6.55
N ILE A 24 7.69 25.36 -6.77
CA ILE A 24 8.39 26.19 -5.76
C ILE A 24 7.61 27.47 -5.46
N GLU A 25 7.09 28.16 -6.47
CA GLU A 25 6.28 29.36 -6.24
C GLU A 25 5.00 29.05 -5.48
N ASN A 26 4.37 27.88 -5.68
CA ASN A 26 3.23 27.46 -4.88
C ASN A 26 3.60 27.21 -3.41
N TYR A 27 4.81 26.71 -3.11
CA TYR A 27 5.28 26.59 -1.72
C TYR A 27 5.54 27.94 -1.07
N LYS A 28 6.01 28.94 -1.82
CA LYS A 28 6.27 30.30 -1.30
C LYS A 28 5.01 31.11 -1.09
N ASN A 29 4.08 31.04 -2.05
CA ASN A 29 2.90 31.89 -2.09
C ASN A 29 1.67 31.23 -1.44
N GLU A 30 1.86 30.05 -0.84
CA GLU A 30 0.82 29.15 -0.36
C GLU A 30 -0.16 28.68 -1.45
N PHE A 31 -0.82 27.55 -1.22
CA PHE A 31 -1.87 27.10 -2.13
C PHE A 31 -3.14 27.89 -1.82
N PRO A 32 -3.79 28.52 -2.82
CA PRO A 32 -5.06 29.18 -2.57
C PRO A 32 -6.07 28.15 -2.08
N TYR A 33 -6.85 28.51 -1.07
CA TYR A 33 -7.95 27.67 -0.61
C TYR A 33 -8.88 27.35 -1.77
N LEU A 34 -9.26 26.09 -1.90
CA LEU A 34 -10.30 25.70 -2.83
C LEU A 34 -11.58 26.46 -2.46
N ARG A 35 -12.15 27.18 -3.43
CA ARG A 35 -13.45 27.82 -3.25
C ARG A 35 -14.52 26.72 -3.19
N ILE A 36 -14.95 26.40 -1.98
CA ILE A 36 -16.09 25.51 -1.76
C ILE A 36 -17.34 26.25 -2.24
N ILE A 37 -18.01 25.71 -3.27
CA ILE A 37 -19.23 26.30 -3.82
C ILE A 37 -20.42 25.84 -2.97
N GLU A 38 -20.63 24.53 -2.87
CA GLU A 38 -21.69 23.89 -2.10
C GLU A 38 -21.38 22.38 -1.94
N PRO A 39 -21.96 21.68 -0.96
CA PRO A 39 -21.76 20.25 -0.80
C PRO A 39 -22.48 19.45 -1.89
N ALA A 40 -21.92 18.28 -2.25
CA ALA A 40 -22.65 17.31 -3.04
C ALA A 40 -23.80 16.71 -2.20
N THR A 41 -25.01 16.69 -2.75
CA THR A 41 -26.23 16.15 -2.12
C THR A 41 -26.93 15.20 -3.09
N ALA A 42 -27.96 14.48 -2.64
CA ALA A 42 -28.78 13.65 -3.52
C ALA A 42 -29.42 14.46 -4.67
N ASP A 43 -29.68 15.75 -4.46
CA ASP A 43 -30.21 16.67 -5.47
C ASP A 43 -29.10 17.45 -6.20
N ASN A 44 -27.83 17.28 -5.78
CA ASN A 44 -26.68 18.02 -6.31
C ASN A 44 -25.44 17.13 -6.46
N GLY A 45 -25.29 16.50 -7.61
CA GLY A 45 -24.06 15.80 -8.00
C GLY A 45 -23.91 14.37 -7.48
N ILE A 46 -24.76 13.88 -6.57
CA ILE A 46 -24.82 12.45 -6.19
C ILE A 46 -25.97 11.78 -6.93
N ILE A 47 -25.64 10.76 -7.72
CA ILE A 47 -26.65 9.92 -8.37
C ILE A 47 -27.10 8.86 -7.37
N ILE A 48 -28.38 8.86 -7.01
CA ILE A 48 -29.02 7.83 -6.20
C ILE A 48 -29.71 6.84 -7.15
N LEU A 49 -29.29 5.58 -7.12
CA LEU A 49 -29.89 4.52 -7.92
C LEU A 49 -30.98 3.85 -7.11
N ASP A 50 -32.17 3.71 -7.69
CA ASP A 50 -33.19 2.82 -7.14
C ASP A 50 -32.92 1.35 -7.54
N ASN A 51 -33.77 0.43 -7.08
CA ASN A 51 -33.60 -1.00 -7.37
C ASN A 51 -33.62 -1.31 -8.88
N LYS A 52 -34.44 -0.57 -9.64
CA LYS A 52 -34.55 -0.76 -11.09
C LYS A 52 -33.31 -0.24 -11.80
N ASP A 53 -32.80 0.93 -11.39
CA ASP A 53 -31.57 1.51 -11.95
C ASP A 53 -30.34 0.61 -11.69
N VAL A 54 -30.29 -0.03 -10.51
CA VAL A 54 -29.26 -1.01 -10.16
C VAL A 54 -29.35 -2.22 -11.08
N GLU A 55 -30.54 -2.83 -11.22
CA GLU A 55 -30.76 -3.99 -12.08
C GLU A 55 -30.39 -3.69 -13.54
N GLU A 56 -30.89 -2.58 -14.10
CA GLU A 56 -30.56 -2.15 -15.46
C GLU A 56 -29.06 -1.90 -15.66
N SER A 57 -28.38 -1.38 -14.64
CA SER A 57 -26.93 -1.14 -14.69
C SER A 57 -26.13 -2.43 -14.64
N CYS A 58 -26.54 -3.40 -13.81
CA CYS A 58 -25.95 -4.74 -13.75
C CYS A 58 -26.13 -5.49 -15.07
N GLU A 59 -27.34 -5.55 -15.61
CA GLU A 59 -27.62 -6.20 -16.90
C GLU A 59 -26.81 -5.56 -18.04
N ARG A 60 -26.69 -4.23 -18.04
CA ARG A 60 -25.89 -3.51 -19.03
C ARG A 60 -24.41 -3.87 -18.92
N PHE A 61 -23.89 -4.03 -17.70
CA PHE A 61 -22.51 -4.45 -17.47
C PHE A 61 -22.29 -5.89 -17.95
N ASP A 62 -23.14 -6.83 -17.53
CA ASP A 62 -23.04 -8.24 -17.88
C ASP A 62 -23.14 -8.45 -19.40
N ARG A 63 -24.03 -7.72 -20.08
CA ARG A 63 -24.14 -7.73 -21.54
C ARG A 63 -22.89 -7.20 -22.24
N LYS A 64 -22.17 -6.25 -21.64
CA LYS A 64 -20.89 -5.77 -22.20
C LYS A 64 -19.78 -6.78 -21.96
N VAL A 65 -19.72 -7.40 -20.78
CA VAL A 65 -18.75 -8.45 -20.46
C VAL A 65 -18.92 -9.66 -21.39
N SER A 66 -20.15 -10.10 -21.64
CA SER A 66 -20.45 -11.20 -22.58
C SER A 66 -20.17 -10.87 -24.04
N LYS A 67 -20.01 -9.58 -24.38
CA LYS A 67 -19.53 -9.10 -25.70
C LYS A 67 -18.02 -8.86 -25.74
N GLY A 68 -17.30 -9.21 -24.68
CA GLY A 68 -15.84 -9.12 -24.62
C GLY A 68 -15.28 -7.82 -24.03
N LEU A 69 -16.06 -7.06 -23.25
CA LEU A 69 -15.51 -5.97 -22.44
C LEU A 69 -14.44 -6.53 -21.48
N LYS A 70 -13.20 -6.03 -21.58
CA LYS A 70 -12.14 -6.34 -20.61
C LYS A 70 -12.28 -5.43 -19.39
N CYS A 71 -12.60 -6.01 -18.24
CA CYS A 71 -12.64 -5.31 -16.97
C CYS A 71 -11.26 -5.35 -16.32
N ILE A 72 -10.77 -4.20 -15.86
CA ILE A 72 -9.48 -4.11 -15.17
C ILE A 72 -9.71 -3.38 -13.86
N LYS A 73 -9.28 -3.97 -12.76
CA LYS A 73 -9.21 -3.29 -11.47
C LYS A 73 -7.86 -2.64 -11.33
N PHE A 74 -7.87 -1.32 -11.17
CA PHE A 74 -6.66 -0.53 -10.99
C PHE A 74 -6.40 -0.31 -9.50
N VAL A 75 -5.22 -0.69 -9.02
CA VAL A 75 -4.85 -0.69 -7.60
C VAL A 75 -3.56 0.10 -7.39
N PRO A 76 -3.61 1.23 -6.65
CA PRO A 76 -2.40 1.93 -6.25
C PRO A 76 -1.69 1.20 -5.10
N ALA A 77 -0.51 0.63 -5.35
CA ALA A 77 0.24 -0.19 -4.39
C ALA A 77 1.72 0.23 -4.21
N SER A 78 2.05 1.50 -4.50
CA SER A 78 3.43 2.02 -4.47
C SER A 78 3.93 2.43 -3.08
N GLY A 79 3.09 2.41 -2.06
CA GLY A 79 3.43 2.88 -0.72
C GLY A 79 4.34 1.93 0.08
N ALA A 80 5.50 2.44 0.50
CA ALA A 80 6.35 1.78 1.50
C ALA A 80 5.68 1.76 2.88
N ALA A 81 5.94 0.71 3.67
CA ALA A 81 5.37 0.56 5.00
C ALA A 81 6.08 1.40 6.08
N THR A 82 7.19 2.07 5.78
CA THR A 82 8.06 2.75 6.77
C THR A 82 7.30 3.71 7.70
N ARG A 83 6.33 4.49 7.18
CA ARG A 83 5.50 5.37 8.04
C ARG A 83 4.59 4.60 9.01
N MET A 84 4.19 3.37 8.67
CA MET A 84 3.36 2.51 9.53
C MET A 84 4.11 2.12 10.82
N PHE A 85 5.44 2.03 10.73
CA PHE A 85 6.29 1.59 11.83
C PHE A 85 7.16 2.70 12.42
N LYS A 86 6.93 3.97 12.04
CA LYS A 86 7.74 5.12 12.46
C LYS A 86 7.93 5.17 13.98
N GLU A 87 6.84 5.07 14.73
CA GLU A 87 6.89 5.14 16.19
C GLU A 87 7.57 3.91 16.83
N LEU A 88 7.68 2.78 16.12
CA LEU A 88 8.42 1.61 16.60
C LEU A 88 9.92 1.74 16.30
N TYR A 89 10.29 2.42 15.21
CA TYR A 89 11.68 2.82 14.98
C TYR A 89 12.14 3.84 16.02
N GLU A 90 11.32 4.86 16.29
CA GLU A 90 11.60 5.84 17.35
C GLU A 90 11.75 5.15 18.71
N ALA A 91 10.93 4.13 19.00
CA ALA A 91 11.09 3.35 20.23
C ALA A 91 12.45 2.62 20.34
N ILE A 92 13.01 2.15 19.23
CA ILE A 92 14.34 1.52 19.21
C ILE A 92 15.43 2.57 19.43
N ASP A 93 15.29 3.75 18.80
CA ASP A 93 16.28 4.82 18.89
C ASP A 93 16.28 5.49 20.29
N ASP A 94 15.11 5.59 20.93
CA ASP A 94 14.92 6.27 22.21
C ASP A 94 15.21 5.38 23.44
N CYS A 95 15.26 4.06 23.28
CA CYS A 95 15.41 3.10 24.38
C CYS A 95 16.73 2.34 24.28
N GLU A 96 17.45 2.22 25.41
CA GLU A 96 18.60 1.33 25.49
C GLU A 96 18.15 -0.13 25.28
N PRO A 97 18.88 -0.95 24.48
CA PRO A 97 18.47 -2.31 24.12
C PRO A 97 18.14 -3.22 25.32
N GLU A 98 18.87 -3.10 26.42
CA GLU A 98 18.68 -3.91 27.62
C GLU A 98 17.64 -3.34 28.61
N ASP A 99 17.14 -2.12 28.37
CA ASP A 99 16.13 -1.48 29.23
C ASP A 99 14.71 -1.85 28.82
N GLU A 100 14.30 -3.05 29.20
CA GLU A 100 12.93 -3.57 29.01
C GLU A 100 11.86 -2.62 29.59
N ILE A 101 12.18 -1.87 30.65
CA ILE A 101 11.25 -0.92 31.27
C ILE A 101 11.04 0.30 30.37
N ALA A 102 12.09 0.78 29.69
CA ALA A 102 11.99 1.88 28.73
C ALA A 102 11.01 1.55 27.60
N PHE A 103 11.13 0.36 26.99
CA PHE A 103 10.21 -0.10 25.94
C PHE A 103 8.76 -0.21 26.41
N VAL A 104 8.52 -0.67 27.63
CA VAL A 104 7.16 -0.76 28.21
C VAL A 104 6.60 0.64 28.54
N LYS A 105 7.45 1.64 28.79
CA LYS A 105 7.02 3.03 29.01
C LYS A 105 6.73 3.75 27.69
N HIS A 106 7.47 3.45 26.62
CA HIS A 106 7.24 4.03 25.29
C HIS A 106 5.86 3.63 24.77
N ALA A 107 5.02 4.62 24.42
CA ALA A 107 3.59 4.40 24.19
C ALA A 107 3.30 3.46 23.02
N ALA A 108 4.00 3.65 21.89
CA ALA A 108 3.81 2.83 20.69
C ALA A 108 4.33 1.40 20.87
N ALA A 109 5.50 1.25 21.50
CA ALA A 109 6.10 -0.06 21.77
C ALA A 109 5.22 -0.85 22.73
N ARG A 110 4.78 -0.24 23.85
CA ARG A 110 3.81 -0.86 24.77
C ARG A 110 2.54 -1.30 24.05
N ASN A 111 1.95 -0.45 23.21
CA ASN A 111 0.72 -0.77 22.50
C ASN A 111 0.92 -2.00 21.59
N PHE A 112 1.99 -2.00 20.79
CA PHE A 112 2.35 -3.15 19.97
C PHE A 112 2.56 -4.41 20.80
N LEU A 113 3.43 -4.35 21.82
CA LEU A 113 3.78 -5.50 22.66
C LEU A 113 2.54 -6.10 23.30
N VAL A 114 1.70 -5.30 23.95
CA VAL A 114 0.46 -5.80 24.61
C VAL A 114 -0.50 -6.42 23.60
N ASN A 115 -0.66 -5.81 22.42
CA ASN A 115 -1.64 -6.24 21.43
C ASN A 115 -1.07 -7.19 20.36
N ARG A 116 0.19 -7.60 20.45
CA ARG A 116 0.90 -8.36 19.40
C ARG A 116 0.14 -9.59 18.89
N HIS A 117 -0.55 -10.31 19.79
CA HIS A 117 -1.35 -11.50 19.49
C HIS A 117 -2.58 -11.24 18.60
N LYS A 118 -3.03 -9.99 18.51
CA LYS A 118 -4.19 -9.59 17.70
C LYS A 118 -3.84 -9.38 16.23
N PHE A 119 -2.56 -9.16 15.92
CA PHE A 119 -2.15 -8.87 14.55
C PHE A 119 -2.20 -10.13 13.66
N ALA A 120 -2.52 -9.92 12.38
CA ALA A 120 -2.60 -10.98 11.39
C ALA A 120 -1.25 -11.70 11.16
N PHE A 121 -0.13 -11.03 11.44
CA PHE A 121 1.22 -11.57 11.29
C PHE A 121 1.77 -12.22 12.57
N TYR A 122 1.01 -12.27 13.68
CA TYR A 122 1.52 -12.73 14.97
C TYR A 122 2.15 -14.13 14.90
N GLU A 123 1.45 -15.09 14.28
CA GLU A 123 1.93 -16.47 14.17
C GLU A 123 3.23 -16.58 13.36
N ASP A 124 3.45 -15.67 12.41
CA ASP A 124 4.70 -15.65 11.66
C ASP A 124 5.82 -15.00 12.46
N LEU A 125 5.54 -13.89 13.13
CA LEU A 125 6.50 -13.21 14.01
C LEU A 125 6.95 -14.14 15.14
N LYS A 126 6.01 -14.85 15.78
CA LYS A 126 6.28 -15.78 16.87
C LYS A 126 7.28 -16.87 16.48
N LYS A 127 7.26 -17.36 15.23
CA LYS A 127 8.23 -18.37 14.76
C LYS A 127 9.68 -17.87 14.81
N PHE A 128 9.91 -16.59 14.56
CA PHE A 128 11.25 -16.00 14.66
C PHE A 128 11.69 -15.87 16.11
N ILE A 129 10.77 -15.43 16.98
CA ILE A 129 11.02 -15.31 18.42
C ILE A 129 11.27 -16.67 19.09
N ASP A 130 10.48 -17.69 18.75
CA ASP A 130 10.66 -19.04 19.28
C ASP A 130 12.02 -19.62 18.85
N LYS A 131 12.51 -19.25 17.67
CA LYS A 131 13.81 -19.70 17.14
C LYS A 131 14.99 -19.00 17.81
N SER A 132 14.86 -17.71 18.14
CA SER A 132 15.93 -16.98 18.83
C SER A 132 15.98 -17.29 20.33
N GLY A 133 14.83 -17.64 20.93
CA GLY A 133 14.70 -17.93 22.36
C GLY A 133 14.35 -16.69 23.21
N ASP A 134 14.22 -15.52 22.59
CA ASP A 134 14.14 -14.22 23.27
C ASP A 134 12.70 -13.77 23.55
N SER A 135 11.82 -14.71 23.89
CA SER A 135 10.37 -14.43 24.03
C SER A 135 10.00 -13.38 25.07
N ASN A 136 10.89 -13.14 26.06
CA ASN A 136 10.73 -12.14 27.11
C ASN A 136 11.30 -10.76 26.74
N SER A 137 12.07 -10.64 25.64
CA SER A 137 12.72 -9.39 25.27
C SER A 137 11.80 -8.52 24.42
N CYS A 138 11.48 -7.32 24.88
CA CYS A 138 10.63 -6.37 24.17
C CYS A 138 11.27 -5.92 22.87
N ILE A 139 12.58 -5.62 22.89
CA ILE A 139 13.32 -5.20 21.69
C ILE A 139 13.32 -6.32 20.64
N ALA A 140 13.51 -7.59 21.04
CA ALA A 140 13.51 -8.71 20.11
C ALA A 140 12.19 -8.81 19.32
N TRP A 141 11.03 -8.59 19.95
CA TRP A 141 9.74 -8.56 19.26
C TRP A 141 9.64 -7.45 18.21
N ILE A 142 10.20 -6.27 18.50
CA ILE A 142 10.15 -5.12 17.60
C ILE A 142 11.16 -5.30 16.46
N GLU A 143 12.40 -5.71 16.76
CA GLU A 143 13.43 -5.94 15.75
C GLU A 143 13.06 -7.07 14.78
N ASN A 144 12.53 -8.19 15.29
CA ASN A 144 12.05 -9.28 14.44
C ASN A 144 10.81 -8.90 13.63
N LEU A 145 10.08 -7.84 14.00
CA LEU A 145 9.04 -7.30 13.13
C LEU A 145 9.66 -6.47 12.00
N LEU A 146 10.59 -5.57 12.33
CA LEU A 146 11.02 -4.50 11.43
C LEU A 146 12.16 -4.89 10.49
N PHE A 147 13.10 -5.71 10.94
CA PHE A 147 14.37 -5.93 10.26
C PHE A 147 14.49 -7.31 9.58
N GLU A 148 15.54 -7.46 8.78
CA GLU A 148 15.78 -8.62 7.90
C GLU A 148 15.96 -9.94 8.65
N ASN A 149 16.38 -9.90 9.92
CA ASN A 149 16.52 -11.09 10.76
C ASN A 149 15.17 -11.72 11.16
N GLY A 150 14.07 -10.99 10.96
CA GLY A 150 12.71 -11.46 11.20
C GLY A 150 11.81 -11.31 9.96
N LEU A 151 10.67 -10.67 10.15
CA LEU A 151 9.66 -10.45 9.10
C LEU A 151 10.05 -9.37 8.09
N ASN A 152 10.99 -8.49 8.43
CA ASN A 152 11.46 -7.40 7.58
C ASN A 152 10.35 -6.41 7.15
N TYR A 153 9.29 -6.23 7.96
CA TYR A 153 8.14 -5.41 7.58
C TYR A 153 8.48 -3.92 7.45
N GLY A 154 9.59 -3.48 8.01
CA GLY A 154 10.11 -2.13 7.86
C GLY A 154 10.51 -1.75 6.42
N SER A 155 11.00 -2.73 5.64
CA SER A 155 11.46 -2.51 4.26
C SER A 155 10.48 -3.01 3.20
N LEU A 156 9.51 -3.86 3.57
CA LEU A 156 8.53 -4.40 2.63
C LEU A 156 7.45 -3.36 2.23
N PRO A 157 6.92 -3.44 1.00
CA PRO A 157 5.76 -2.64 0.61
C PRO A 157 4.53 -3.07 1.40
N LYS A 158 3.63 -2.12 1.70
CA LYS A 158 2.41 -2.39 2.48
C LYS A 158 1.56 -3.51 1.87
N GLY A 159 1.56 -3.61 0.54
CA GLY A 159 0.80 -4.60 -0.21
C GLY A 159 1.14 -6.05 0.12
N VAL A 160 2.33 -6.36 0.66
CA VAL A 160 2.76 -7.74 0.96
C VAL A 160 2.85 -8.04 2.46
N ILE A 161 2.41 -7.10 3.31
CA ILE A 161 2.35 -7.27 4.76
C ILE A 161 0.99 -7.87 5.13
N LYS A 162 0.97 -8.87 6.01
CA LYS A 162 -0.29 -9.47 6.48
C LYS A 162 -1.05 -8.47 7.33
N PHE A 163 -2.31 -8.22 6.97
CA PHE A 163 -3.14 -7.21 7.62
C PHE A 163 -4.52 -7.75 8.02
N HIS A 164 -5.06 -8.70 7.26
CA HIS A 164 -6.37 -9.29 7.52
C HIS A 164 -6.22 -10.69 8.10
N LYS A 165 -7.01 -11.01 9.12
CA LYS A 165 -7.05 -12.33 9.77
C LYS A 165 -8.42 -12.96 9.52
N TYR A 166 -8.43 -14.13 8.89
CA TYR A 166 -9.63 -14.93 8.65
C TYR A 166 -9.48 -16.31 9.31
N PRO A 167 -10.58 -17.07 9.46
CA PRO A 167 -10.51 -18.45 9.94
C PRO A 167 -9.63 -19.37 9.08
N ASP A 168 -9.52 -19.10 7.78
CA ASP A 168 -8.72 -19.86 6.81
C ASP A 168 -7.28 -19.33 6.64
N GLY A 169 -6.89 -18.33 7.42
CA GLY A 169 -5.54 -17.78 7.43
C GLY A 169 -5.49 -16.26 7.33
N SER A 170 -4.27 -15.73 7.33
CA SER A 170 -4.02 -14.29 7.22
C SER A 170 -3.66 -13.89 5.80
N ARG A 171 -4.14 -12.71 5.36
CA ARG A 171 -3.96 -12.19 4.01
C ARG A 171 -3.30 -10.81 4.00
N THR A 172 -2.58 -10.53 2.94
CA THR A 172 -2.03 -9.21 2.64
C THR A 172 -3.03 -8.35 1.85
N PRO A 173 -2.88 -7.02 1.79
CA PRO A 173 -3.70 -6.18 0.93
C PRO A 173 -3.64 -6.57 -0.56
N PHE A 174 -2.49 -7.07 -1.04
CA PHE A 174 -2.38 -7.57 -2.42
C PHE A 174 -3.33 -8.76 -2.64
N GLU A 175 -3.35 -9.70 -1.70
CA GLU A 175 -4.25 -10.86 -1.74
C GLU A 175 -5.73 -10.46 -1.64
N GLU A 176 -6.07 -9.47 -0.81
CA GLU A 176 -7.43 -8.94 -0.76
C GLU A 176 -7.88 -8.41 -2.10
N HIS A 177 -7.01 -7.70 -2.83
CA HIS A 177 -7.39 -7.19 -4.14
C HIS A 177 -7.60 -8.30 -5.18
N LEU A 178 -6.92 -9.44 -5.07
CA LEU A 178 -7.20 -10.62 -5.88
C LEU A 178 -8.56 -11.22 -5.53
N ALA A 179 -8.84 -11.40 -4.23
CA ALA A 179 -10.11 -11.96 -3.75
C ALA A 179 -11.30 -11.07 -4.11
N GLU A 180 -11.18 -9.77 -3.90
CA GLU A 180 -12.17 -8.77 -4.26
C GLU A 180 -12.38 -8.73 -5.79
N GLY A 181 -11.30 -8.78 -6.58
CA GLY A 181 -11.41 -8.85 -8.04
C GLY A 181 -12.16 -10.10 -8.52
N ALA A 182 -11.89 -11.26 -7.91
CA ALA A 182 -12.62 -12.48 -8.22
C ALA A 182 -14.13 -12.37 -7.95
N GLY A 183 -14.56 -11.43 -7.10
CA GLY A 183 -15.97 -11.19 -6.80
C GLY A 183 -16.75 -10.47 -7.90
N TYR A 184 -16.14 -9.62 -8.74
CA TYR A 184 -16.91 -8.76 -9.66
C TYR A 184 -16.28 -8.35 -10.99
N ILE A 185 -15.01 -8.65 -11.31
CA ILE A 185 -14.38 -8.22 -12.59
C ILE A 185 -14.01 -9.36 -13.54
N ARG A 186 -14.57 -10.55 -13.33
CA ARG A 186 -14.28 -11.73 -14.16
C ARG A 186 -14.81 -11.49 -15.59
N ASP A 187 -13.96 -11.72 -16.58
CA ASP A 187 -14.36 -11.67 -17.98
C ASP A 187 -15.01 -12.98 -18.48
N GLN A 188 -15.48 -12.98 -19.73
CA GLN A 188 -16.08 -14.16 -20.38
C GLN A 188 -15.13 -15.37 -20.52
N LYS A 189 -13.81 -15.20 -20.32
CA LYS A 189 -12.79 -16.25 -20.38
C LYS A 189 -12.39 -16.76 -19.00
N ASN A 190 -13.12 -16.39 -17.94
CA ASN A 190 -12.76 -16.68 -16.55
C ASN A 190 -11.43 -16.06 -16.11
N ILE A 191 -11.09 -14.88 -16.65
CA ILE A 191 -9.89 -14.14 -16.30
C ILE A 191 -10.27 -12.92 -15.45
N VAL A 192 -9.56 -12.75 -14.34
CA VAL A 192 -9.63 -11.57 -13.46
C VAL A 192 -8.38 -10.73 -13.72
N SER A 193 -8.56 -9.54 -14.31
CA SER A 193 -7.46 -8.63 -14.60
C SER A 193 -7.29 -7.56 -13.53
N VAL A 194 -6.12 -7.52 -12.89
CA VAL A 194 -5.77 -6.48 -11.91
C VAL A 194 -4.48 -5.80 -12.33
N HIS A 195 -4.47 -4.47 -12.27
CA HIS A 195 -3.31 -3.66 -12.59
C HIS A 195 -2.84 -2.93 -11.33
N PHE A 196 -1.60 -3.17 -10.92
CA PHE A 196 -1.00 -2.51 -9.76
C PHE A 196 -0.04 -1.42 -10.20
N THR A 197 -0.09 -0.25 -9.55
CA THR A 197 1.04 0.69 -9.64
C THR A 197 1.99 0.44 -8.47
N VAL A 198 3.25 0.18 -8.74
CA VAL A 198 4.28 -0.15 -7.73
C VAL A 198 5.46 0.81 -7.85
N SER A 199 6.25 0.93 -6.77
CA SER A 199 7.52 1.65 -6.86
C SER A 199 8.55 0.78 -7.60
N PRO A 200 9.55 1.38 -8.28
CA PRO A 200 10.63 0.62 -8.92
C PRO A 200 11.34 -0.34 -7.96
N ALA A 201 11.59 0.11 -6.73
CA ALA A 201 12.27 -0.67 -5.70
C ALA A 201 11.50 -1.94 -5.27
N HIS A 202 10.17 -1.96 -5.41
CA HIS A 202 9.33 -3.07 -4.96
C HIS A 202 8.79 -3.95 -6.08
N MET A 203 9.12 -3.66 -7.35
CA MET A 203 8.64 -4.43 -8.51
C MET A 203 8.98 -5.92 -8.40
N LYS A 204 10.22 -6.25 -8.01
CA LYS A 204 10.63 -7.65 -7.82
C LYS A 204 9.83 -8.33 -6.71
N THR A 205 9.70 -7.67 -5.56
CA THR A 205 8.93 -8.16 -4.40
C THR A 205 7.49 -8.51 -4.76
N PHE A 206 6.81 -7.64 -5.53
CA PHE A 206 5.43 -7.90 -5.97
C PHE A 206 5.33 -9.05 -6.97
N ASN A 207 6.25 -9.15 -7.93
CA ASN A 207 6.25 -10.27 -8.88
C ASN A 207 6.49 -11.61 -8.17
N ASP A 208 7.49 -11.66 -7.27
CA ASP A 208 7.79 -12.87 -6.49
C ASP A 208 6.61 -13.25 -5.59
N PHE A 209 5.98 -12.26 -4.94
CA PHE A 209 4.81 -12.46 -4.11
C PHE A 209 3.62 -12.97 -4.92
N PHE A 210 3.34 -12.39 -6.10
CA PHE A 210 2.26 -12.82 -6.97
C PHE A 210 2.45 -14.27 -7.42
N ASN A 211 3.64 -14.64 -7.89
CA ASN A 211 3.95 -16.00 -8.32
C ASN A 211 3.74 -17.02 -7.20
N ARG A 212 4.00 -16.62 -5.95
CA ARG A 212 3.77 -17.46 -4.77
C ARG A 212 2.28 -17.65 -4.46
N VAL A 213 1.47 -16.58 -4.50
CA VAL A 213 0.05 -16.65 -4.07
C VAL A 213 -0.91 -17.04 -5.19
N LYS A 214 -0.53 -16.82 -6.46
CA LYS A 214 -1.37 -17.09 -7.63
C LYS A 214 -1.94 -18.51 -7.65
N PRO A 215 -1.16 -19.60 -7.45
CA PRO A 215 -1.71 -20.95 -7.53
C PRO A 215 -2.84 -21.21 -6.52
N TYR A 216 -2.69 -20.69 -5.30
CA TYR A 216 -3.71 -20.81 -4.25
C TYR A 216 -5.02 -20.15 -4.66
N TYR A 217 -4.98 -18.90 -5.14
CA TYR A 217 -6.19 -18.17 -5.51
C TYR A 217 -6.83 -18.67 -6.81
N GLU A 218 -6.04 -19.10 -7.79
CA GLU A 218 -6.58 -19.74 -9.00
C GLU A 218 -7.30 -21.05 -8.66
N GLN A 219 -6.74 -21.85 -7.75
CA GLN A 219 -7.39 -23.07 -7.27
C GLN A 219 -8.64 -22.76 -6.43
N LYS A 220 -8.58 -21.76 -5.56
CA LYS A 220 -9.69 -21.38 -4.68
C LYS A 220 -10.90 -20.89 -5.47
N PHE A 221 -10.68 -20.05 -6.48
CA PHE A 221 -11.76 -19.42 -7.23
C PHE A 221 -12.09 -20.11 -8.56
N GLN A 222 -11.28 -21.08 -9.00
CA GLN A 222 -11.40 -21.73 -10.32
C GLN A 222 -11.33 -20.73 -11.49
N PHE A 223 -10.59 -19.63 -11.30
CA PHE A 223 -10.37 -18.56 -12.29
C PHE A 223 -8.87 -18.40 -12.57
N LYS A 224 -8.55 -17.66 -13.64
CA LYS A 224 -7.17 -17.23 -13.94
C LYS A 224 -6.97 -15.77 -13.56
N PHE A 225 -5.76 -15.44 -13.09
CA PHE A 225 -5.38 -14.06 -12.81
C PHE A 225 -4.41 -13.52 -13.87
N ASP A 226 -4.79 -12.39 -14.46
CA ASP A 226 -3.95 -11.57 -15.35
C ASP A 226 -3.51 -10.32 -14.59
N ILE A 227 -2.31 -10.35 -14.03
CA ILE A 227 -1.75 -9.25 -13.24
C ILE A 227 -0.73 -8.49 -14.05
N SER A 228 -0.85 -7.17 -14.04
CA SER A 228 0.12 -6.27 -14.66
C SER A 228 0.57 -5.21 -13.67
N PHE A 229 1.78 -4.70 -13.88
CA PHE A 229 2.41 -3.71 -13.04
C PHE A 229 2.81 -2.49 -13.87
N SER A 230 2.63 -1.30 -13.32
CA SER A 230 3.24 -0.08 -13.84
C SER A 230 3.93 0.71 -12.73
N MET A 231 4.75 1.67 -13.13
CA MET A 231 5.47 2.56 -12.23
C MET A 231 5.10 4.00 -12.57
N GLN A 232 5.02 4.85 -11.54
CA GLN A 232 4.91 6.29 -11.74
C GLN A 232 6.17 6.78 -12.48
N LYS A 233 5.98 7.65 -13.47
CA LYS A 233 7.09 8.22 -14.24
C LYS A 233 7.80 9.25 -13.37
N PRO A 234 9.14 9.22 -13.24
CA PRO A 234 9.89 10.19 -12.42
C PRO A 234 9.62 11.67 -12.76
N LYS A 235 9.22 11.95 -14.00
CA LYS A 235 8.85 13.29 -14.46
C LYS A 235 7.58 13.87 -13.82
N THR A 236 6.77 13.05 -13.14
CA THR A 236 5.56 13.49 -12.44
C THR A 236 5.79 13.60 -10.94
N ASP A 237 7.03 13.48 -10.48
CA ASP A 237 7.37 13.66 -9.08
C ASP A 237 7.27 15.15 -8.71
N VAL A 238 6.87 15.40 -7.47
CA VAL A 238 6.83 16.74 -6.90
C VAL A 238 8.17 17.01 -6.24
N SER A 239 8.77 18.17 -6.52
CA SER A 239 10.00 18.59 -5.88
C SER A 239 9.78 18.82 -4.38
N ALA A 240 10.64 18.20 -3.57
CA ALA A 240 10.79 18.54 -2.16
C ALA A 240 11.72 19.75 -2.03
N VAL A 241 11.36 20.69 -1.17
CA VAL A 241 12.17 21.87 -0.85
C VAL A 241 12.58 21.82 0.63
N GLY A 242 13.79 22.27 0.94
CA GLY A 242 14.24 22.40 2.33
C GLY A 242 13.54 23.56 3.03
N ALA A 243 13.65 23.64 4.35
CA ALA A 243 12.99 24.68 5.16
C ALA A 243 13.33 26.13 4.74
N ASN A 244 14.46 26.32 4.05
CA ASN A 244 14.94 27.63 3.58
C ASN A 244 14.81 27.87 2.06
N ASN A 245 14.06 27.02 1.33
CA ASN A 245 13.79 27.12 -0.12
C ASN A 245 14.98 27.54 -1.00
#